data_AF-A0A6D2L044-F1
#
_entry.id   AF-A0A6D2L044-F1
#
_cell.length_a   1.000
_cell.length_b   1.000
_cell.length_c   1.000
_cell.angle_alpha   90.00
_cell.angle_beta   90.00
_cell.angle_gamma   90.00
#
_symmetry.space_group_name_H-M   'P 1'
#
loop_
_entity.id
_entity.type
_entity.pdbx_description
1 polymer ?
#
loop_
_entity_poly.entity_id
_entity_poly.type
_entity_poly.pdbx_seq_one_letter_code
_entity_poly.pdbx_strand_id
1 'polypeptide(L)'
;MQLARETSRVSYYREASGSDERETMEANNAIKNKKDALRRTAGSEHKIDSVVLRHRSPLRSLSPSNSLILSINFTQIMLTETPFRPREKLLEKQRLFQSIQKHTHLKGPMDKITTVAIPLALAASSLYMIGTGIYNMANGIGKKE
;
A
#
# COMPACT_ATOMS: atom_id res chain seq x y z
N MET A 1 -10.52 38.56 52.70
CA MET A 1 -10.19 37.11 52.53
C MET A 1 -10.62 36.50 51.19
N GLN A 2 -11.53 37.09 50.41
CA GLN A 2 -11.98 36.51 49.13
C GLN A 2 -10.97 36.71 47.97
N LEU A 3 -10.32 37.88 47.88
CA LEU A 3 -9.31 38.19 46.84
C LEU A 3 -8.09 37.25 46.81
N ALA A 4 -7.67 36.74 47.97
CA ALA A 4 -6.55 35.79 48.06
C ALA A 4 -6.92 34.40 47.51
N ARG A 5 -8.21 34.00 47.56
CA ARG A 5 -8.68 32.71 47.05
C ARG A 5 -8.83 32.72 45.52
N GLU A 6 -9.18 33.88 44.95
CA GLU A 6 -9.30 34.03 43.49
C GLU A 6 -7.93 34.04 42.80
N THR A 7 -6.95 34.75 43.36
CA THR A 7 -5.58 34.77 42.82
C THR A 7 -4.93 33.39 42.84
N SER A 8 -5.13 32.59 43.90
CA SER A 8 -4.67 31.20 43.93
C SER A 8 -5.38 30.30 42.92
N ARG A 9 -6.69 30.45 42.71
CA ARG A 9 -7.41 29.65 41.68
C ARG A 9 -6.93 29.99 40.27
N VAL A 10 -6.75 31.27 39.96
CA VAL A 10 -6.27 31.70 38.64
C VAL A 10 -4.84 31.20 38.36
N SER A 11 -3.96 31.18 39.37
CA SER A 11 -2.61 30.61 39.23
C SER A 11 -2.65 29.11 38.93
N TYR A 12 -3.53 28.36 39.60
CA TYR A 12 -3.67 26.90 39.40
C TYR A 12 -4.16 26.55 37.99
N TYR A 13 -5.12 27.30 37.44
CA TYR A 13 -5.57 27.10 36.05
C TYR A 13 -4.52 27.55 35.02
N ARG A 14 -3.70 28.56 35.32
CA ARG A 14 -2.64 29.04 34.42
C ARG A 14 -1.48 28.05 34.31
N GLU A 15 -1.10 27.40 35.40
CA GLU A 15 -0.05 26.38 35.40
C GLU A 15 -0.51 25.09 34.72
N ALA A 16 -1.75 24.65 34.98
CA ALA A 16 -2.32 23.46 34.33
C ALA A 16 -2.51 23.62 32.81
N SER A 17 -2.84 24.82 32.33
CA SER A 17 -2.91 25.09 30.88
C SER A 17 -1.52 25.14 30.22
N GLY A 18 -0.48 25.52 30.97
CA GLY A 18 0.89 25.60 30.46
C GLY A 18 1.64 24.27 30.45
N SER A 19 1.25 23.29 31.28
CA SER A 19 1.84 21.94 31.26
C SER A 19 1.44 21.17 30.00
N ASP A 20 0.17 21.24 29.60
CA ASP A 20 -0.35 20.52 28.43
C ASP A 20 0.23 21.07 27.11
N GLU A 21 0.44 22.39 27.03
CA GLU A 21 1.09 23.02 25.87
C GLU A 21 2.58 22.67 25.78
N ARG A 22 3.28 22.51 26.92
CA ARG A 22 4.69 22.09 26.94
C ARG A 22 4.85 20.62 26.52
N GLU A 23 3.97 19.74 27.01
CA GLU A 23 3.99 18.32 26.66
C GLU A 23 3.67 18.09 25.17
N THR A 24 2.73 18.85 24.62
CA THR A 24 2.41 18.80 23.19
C THR A 24 3.53 19.41 22.32
N MET A 25 4.20 20.47 22.76
CA MET A 25 5.39 21.00 22.07
C MET A 25 6.58 20.03 22.11
N GLU A 26 6.80 19.36 23.23
CA GLU A 26 7.86 18.36 23.38
C GLU A 26 7.62 17.14 22.48
N ALA A 27 6.39 16.64 22.45
CA ALA A 27 5.98 15.55 21.55
C ALA A 27 6.18 15.93 20.07
N ASN A 28 5.81 17.15 19.68
CA ASN A 28 5.98 17.63 18.31
C ASN A 28 7.46 17.78 17.92
N ASN A 29 8.32 18.23 18.84
CA ASN A 29 9.76 18.31 18.62
C ASN A 29 10.40 16.92 18.53
N ALA A 30 9.94 15.96 19.34
CA ALA A 30 10.39 14.57 19.28
C ALA A 30 10.02 13.91 17.93
N ILE A 31 8.82 14.16 17.43
CA ILE A 31 8.37 13.67 16.11
C ILE A 31 9.22 14.28 14.98
N LYS A 32 9.50 15.58 15.05
CA LYS A 32 10.34 16.27 14.06
C LYS A 32 11.76 15.70 14.05
N ASN A 33 12.38 15.54 15.22
CA ASN A 33 13.71 14.95 15.36
C ASN A 33 13.76 13.50 14.85
N LYS A 34 12.73 12.69 15.14
CA LYS A 34 12.64 11.30 14.65
C LYS A 34 12.51 11.23 13.13
N LYS A 35 11.77 12.16 12.52
CA LYS A 35 11.63 12.28 11.07
C LYS A 35 12.93 12.71 10.40
N ASP A 36 13.67 13.62 11.02
CA ASP A 36 14.97 14.08 10.51
C ASP A 36 16.06 13.00 10.67
N ALA A 37 16.01 12.21 11.75
CA ALA A 37 16.88 11.04 11.90
C ALA A 37 16.61 9.96 10.83
N LEU A 38 15.33 9.68 10.53
CA LEU A 38 14.95 8.72 9.48
C LEU A 38 15.37 9.18 8.07
N ARG A 39 15.39 10.49 7.84
CA ARG A 39 15.93 11.08 6.59
C ARG A 39 17.43 10.91 6.46
N ARG A 40 18.19 10.91 7.55
CA ARG A 40 19.65 10.68 7.54
C ARG A 40 19.99 9.21 7.27
N THR A 41 19.18 8.26 7.77
CA THR A 41 19.40 6.83 7.52
C THR A 41 18.95 6.40 6.13
N ALA A 42 17.97 7.07 5.53
CA ALA A 42 17.47 6.76 4.19
C ALA A 42 18.36 7.29 3.04
N GLY A 43 19.40 8.08 3.34
CA GLY A 43 20.31 8.68 2.35
C GLY A 43 21.62 7.92 2.11
N SER A 44 21.79 6.72 2.68
CA SER A 44 23.10 6.05 2.80
C SER A 44 23.10 4.59 2.31
N GLU A 45 22.32 4.21 1.30
CA GLU A 45 22.51 2.91 0.62
C GLU A 45 22.34 3.03 -0.89
N HIS A 46 23.36 3.62 -1.52
CA HIS A 46 23.72 3.31 -2.90
C HIS A 46 25.16 2.78 -2.88
N LYS A 47 25.31 1.48 -2.64
CA LYS A 47 26.47 0.73 -3.14
C LYS A 47 25.94 -0.44 -3.94
N ILE A 48 26.24 -0.37 -5.23
CA ILE A 48 25.91 -1.34 -6.26
C ILE A 48 26.66 -2.63 -5.95
N ASP A 49 25.93 -3.72 -5.68
CA ASP A 49 26.44 -5.07 -5.90
C ASP A 49 25.55 -5.73 -6.97
N SER A 50 26.07 -5.74 -8.18
CA SER A 50 25.56 -6.51 -9.30
C SER A 50 25.69 -8.01 -9.00
N VAL A 51 24.61 -8.66 -8.55
CA VAL A 51 24.50 -10.12 -8.53
C VAL A 51 23.49 -10.54 -9.59
N VAL A 52 24.03 -10.76 -10.79
CA VAL A 52 23.38 -11.44 -11.91
C VAL A 52 24.02 -12.82 -12.03
N LEU A 53 23.17 -13.84 -12.28
CA LEU A 53 23.43 -15.28 -12.54
C LEU A 53 23.44 -16.14 -11.25
N ARG A 54 22.83 -17.33 -11.17
CA ARG A 54 22.30 -18.26 -12.18
C ARG A 54 21.54 -19.34 -11.38
N HIS A 55 20.31 -19.68 -11.74
CA HIS A 55 19.78 -21.02 -11.45
C HIS A 55 19.32 -21.62 -12.78
N ARG A 56 20.29 -22.13 -13.55
CA ARG A 56 20.04 -23.02 -14.68
C ARG A 56 20.08 -24.45 -14.14
N SER A 57 19.00 -25.19 -14.38
CA SER A 57 18.92 -26.64 -14.19
C SER A 57 20.04 -27.35 -14.97
N PRO A 58 20.62 -28.46 -14.48
CA PRO A 58 21.63 -29.21 -15.22
C PRO A 58 20.97 -29.94 -16.41
N LEU A 59 21.40 -29.58 -17.62
CA LEU A 59 21.00 -30.26 -18.85
C LEU A 59 21.74 -31.59 -18.97
N ARG A 60 20.95 -32.66 -19.01
CA ARG A 60 21.32 -34.02 -19.40
C ARG A 60 21.79 -34.00 -20.86
N SER A 61 23.00 -34.50 -21.11
CA SER A 61 23.57 -34.64 -22.45
C SER A 61 22.81 -35.68 -23.27
N LEU A 62 22.13 -35.26 -24.34
CA LEU A 62 21.73 -36.15 -25.43
C LEU A 62 21.93 -35.43 -26.78
N SER A 63 22.84 -36.00 -27.58
CA SER A 63 23.03 -35.95 -29.04
C SER A 63 22.39 -34.80 -29.85
N PRO A 64 23.18 -33.91 -30.50
CA PRO A 64 22.66 -32.90 -31.41
C PRO A 64 22.80 -33.40 -32.86
N SER A 65 21.74 -33.95 -33.43
CA SER A 65 21.65 -34.07 -34.88
C SER A 65 20.17 -34.02 -35.28
N ASN A 66 19.81 -32.96 -36.01
CA ASN A 66 18.58 -32.79 -36.79
C ASN A 66 17.36 -32.06 -36.17
N SER A 67 17.35 -31.68 -34.89
CA SER A 67 16.21 -30.93 -34.28
C SER A 67 16.35 -29.40 -34.27
N LEU A 68 17.57 -28.86 -34.43
CA LEU A 68 17.83 -27.43 -34.28
C LEU A 68 17.37 -26.60 -35.49
N ILE A 69 17.38 -27.17 -36.70
CA ILE A 69 17.03 -26.45 -37.94
C ILE A 69 15.53 -26.11 -38.00
N LEU A 70 14.66 -26.93 -37.40
CA LEU A 70 13.22 -26.63 -37.32
C LEU A 70 12.90 -25.59 -36.23
N SER A 71 13.68 -25.58 -35.13
CA SER A 71 13.47 -24.65 -34.00
C SER A 71 13.81 -23.19 -34.33
N ILE A 72 14.79 -22.96 -35.21
CA ILE A 72 15.21 -21.61 -35.61
C ILE A 72 14.13 -20.94 -36.47
N ASN A 73 13.49 -21.68 -37.37
CA ASN A 73 12.46 -21.14 -38.26
C ASN A 73 11.14 -20.85 -37.53
N PHE A 74 10.73 -21.70 -36.59
CA PHE A 74 9.48 -21.49 -35.83
C PHE A 74 9.51 -20.22 -34.97
N THR A 75 10.67 -19.92 -34.37
CA THR A 75 10.83 -18.75 -33.49
C THR A 75 10.84 -17.43 -34.26
N GLN A 76 11.35 -17.42 -35.51
CA GLN A 76 11.39 -16.22 -36.36
C GLN A 76 10.00 -15.84 -36.93
N ILE A 77 9.15 -16.82 -37.22
CA ILE A 77 7.79 -16.56 -37.73
C ILE A 77 6.93 -15.88 -36.65
N MET A 78 7.05 -16.29 -35.38
CA MET A 78 6.34 -15.69 -34.25
C MET A 78 6.81 -14.26 -33.88
N LEU A 79 7.98 -13.82 -34.38
CA LEU A 79 8.54 -12.49 -34.15
C LEU A 79 8.23 -11.47 -35.26
N THR A 80 7.56 -11.89 -36.34
CA THR A 80 7.35 -11.06 -37.54
C THR A 80 6.13 -10.15 -37.44
N GLU A 81 5.18 -10.40 -36.53
CA GLU A 81 4.08 -9.47 -36.27
C GLU A 81 4.47 -8.49 -35.15
N THR A 82 4.59 -7.21 -35.49
CA THR A 82 4.78 -6.17 -34.48
C THR A 82 3.56 -6.14 -33.56
N PRO A 83 3.74 -6.15 -32.23
CA PRO A 83 2.61 -6.16 -31.30
C PRO A 83 1.66 -4.99 -31.56
N PHE A 84 0.34 -5.23 -31.45
CA PHE A 84 -0.71 -4.23 -31.69
C PHE A 84 -0.55 -2.92 -30.91
N ARG A 85 0.27 -2.91 -29.85
CA ARG A 85 0.63 -1.71 -29.10
C ARG A 85 2.15 -1.54 -29.04
N PRO A 86 2.67 -0.31 -29.22
CA PRO A 86 4.08 -0.02 -29.03
C PRO A 86 4.48 -0.32 -27.58
N ARG A 87 5.65 -0.94 -27.41
CA ARG A 87 6.19 -1.38 -26.10
C ARG A 87 6.56 -0.21 -25.19
N GLU A 88 6.69 0.99 -25.73
CA GLU A 88 6.99 2.23 -24.99
C GLU A 88 5.97 2.52 -23.89
N LYS A 89 4.67 2.37 -24.19
CA LYS A 89 3.59 2.58 -23.20
C LYS A 89 3.65 1.56 -22.05
N LEU A 90 4.12 0.35 -22.34
CA LEU A 90 4.27 -0.70 -21.33
C LEU A 90 5.46 -0.42 -20.42
N LEU A 91 6.58 0.03 -20.98
CA LEU A 91 7.76 0.44 -20.21
C LEU A 91 7.47 1.63 -19.30
N GLU A 92 6.67 2.60 -19.76
CA GLU A 92 6.24 3.74 -18.94
C GLU A 92 5.39 3.29 -17.74
N LYS A 93 4.41 2.40 -17.97
CA LYS A 93 3.59 1.83 -16.89
C LYS A 93 4.41 0.96 -15.94
N GLN A 94 5.38 0.19 -16.45
CA GLN A 94 6.30 -0.58 -15.62
C GLN A 94 7.13 0.33 -14.71
N ARG A 95 7.73 1.39 -15.26
CA ARG A 95 8.48 2.39 -14.45
C ARG A 95 7.60 3.03 -13.38
N LEU A 96 6.38 3.43 -13.73
CA LEU A 96 5.41 4.01 -12.79
C LEU A 96 5.03 3.05 -11.66
N PHE A 97 4.71 1.79 -11.97
CA PHE A 97 4.28 0.82 -10.95
C PHE A 97 5.43 0.22 -10.14
N GLN A 98 6.67 0.29 -10.66
CA GLN A 98 7.88 -0.13 -9.95
C GLN A 98 8.43 0.97 -9.04
N SER A 99 8.23 2.24 -9.36
CA SER A 99 8.67 3.36 -8.50
C SER A 99 7.80 3.54 -7.24
N ILE A 100 6.56 3.04 -7.27
CA ILE A 100 5.63 3.14 -6.15
C ILE A 100 5.84 2.01 -5.14
N GLN A 101 6.30 2.34 -3.94
CA GLN A 101 6.42 1.41 -2.81
C GLN A 101 5.09 1.28 -2.02
N LYS A 102 4.08 0.70 -2.66
CA LYS A 102 2.78 0.35 -2.05
C LYS A 102 2.42 -1.10 -2.39
N HIS A 103 1.49 -1.67 -1.62
CA HIS A 103 0.89 -2.96 -1.95
C HIS A 103 0.22 -2.95 -3.32
N THR A 104 0.26 -4.09 -4.02
CA THR A 104 -0.15 -4.23 -5.43
C THR A 104 -1.54 -3.67 -5.72
N HIS A 105 -2.50 -3.87 -4.82
CA HIS A 105 -3.89 -3.44 -4.97
C HIS A 105 -4.12 -1.95 -4.66
N LEU A 106 -3.08 -1.17 -4.37
CA LEU A 106 -3.16 0.27 -4.06
C LEU A 106 -2.17 1.11 -4.88
N LYS A 107 -1.61 0.53 -5.95
CA LYS A 107 -0.60 1.21 -6.76
C LYS A 107 -1.22 2.22 -7.71
N GLY A 108 -2.34 1.89 -8.34
CA GLY A 108 -3.08 2.78 -9.21
C GLY A 108 -3.95 3.78 -8.43
N PRO A 109 -4.18 5.00 -8.96
CA PRO A 109 -5.15 5.93 -8.38
C PRO A 109 -6.58 5.37 -8.44
N MET A 110 -6.92 4.66 -9.53
CA MET A 110 -8.22 3.99 -9.68
C MET A 110 -8.38 2.81 -8.74
N ASP A 111 -7.28 2.18 -8.34
CA ASP A 111 -7.31 0.99 -7.48
C ASP A 111 -7.91 1.31 -6.11
N LYS A 112 -7.79 2.56 -5.60
CA LYS A 112 -8.45 2.95 -4.35
C LYS A 112 -9.97 2.83 -4.42
N ILE A 113 -10.56 3.23 -5.54
CA ILE A 113 -12.01 3.20 -5.70
C ILE A 113 -12.46 1.74 -5.83
N THR A 114 -11.77 0.97 -6.68
CA THR A 114 -12.18 -0.40 -7.01
C THR A 114 -11.89 -1.41 -5.90
N THR A 115 -10.82 -1.23 -5.13
CA THR A 115 -10.40 -2.21 -4.11
C THR A 115 -10.79 -1.81 -2.69
N VAL A 116 -11.00 -0.51 -2.42
CA VAL A 116 -11.35 -0.03 -1.07
C VAL A 116 -12.81 0.40 -1.04
N ALA A 117 -13.20 1.39 -1.85
CA ALA A 117 -14.53 2.01 -1.73
C ALA A 117 -15.68 1.06 -2.10
N ILE A 118 -15.63 0.46 -3.30
CA ILE A 118 -16.70 -0.43 -3.78
C ILE A 118 -16.85 -1.67 -2.87
N PRO A 119 -15.78 -2.41 -2.55
CA PRO A 119 -15.90 -3.60 -1.71
C PRO A 119 -16.31 -3.27 -0.27
N LEU A 120 -15.84 -2.16 0.32
CA LEU A 120 -16.27 -1.77 1.67
C LEU A 120 -17.75 -1.40 1.71
N ALA A 121 -18.23 -0.59 0.76
CA ALA A 121 -19.63 -0.20 0.71
C ALA A 121 -20.53 -1.43 0.54
N LEU A 122 -20.13 -2.36 -0.35
CA LEU A 122 -20.85 -3.60 -0.59
C LEU A 122 -20.81 -4.54 0.63
N ALA A 123 -19.67 -4.66 1.30
CA ALA A 123 -19.56 -5.47 2.52
C ALA A 123 -20.43 -4.90 3.64
N ALA A 124 -20.39 -3.59 3.86
CA ALA A 124 -21.19 -2.92 4.89
C ALA A 124 -22.70 -3.09 4.63
N SER A 125 -23.16 -2.87 3.40
CA SER A 125 -24.57 -3.05 3.04
C SER A 125 -25.01 -4.51 3.18
N SER A 126 -24.19 -5.46 2.74
CA SER A 126 -24.47 -6.89 2.87
C SER A 126 -24.58 -7.30 4.34
N LEU A 127 -23.63 -6.88 5.18
CA LEU A 127 -23.66 -7.18 6.61
C LEU A 127 -24.88 -6.57 7.30
N TYR A 128 -25.27 -5.35 6.92
CA TYR A 128 -26.48 -4.71 7.43
C TYR A 128 -27.75 -5.50 7.07
N MET A 129 -27.88 -5.92 5.81
CA MET A 129 -29.02 -6.72 5.36
C MET A 129 -29.06 -8.09 6.06
N ILE A 130 -27.90 -8.73 6.24
CA ILE A 130 -27.81 -10.01 6.95
C ILE A 130 -28.23 -9.83 8.42
N GLY A 131 -27.69 -8.82 9.11
CA GLY A 131 -27.99 -8.55 10.50
C GLY A 131 -29.47 -8.23 10.73
N THR A 132 -30.05 -7.35 9.91
CA THR A 132 -31.48 -7.02 9.97
C THR A 132 -32.36 -8.22 9.60
N GLY A 133 -31.96 -9.03 8.62
CA GLY A 133 -32.64 -10.27 8.26
C GLY A 133 -32.69 -11.26 9.43
N ILE A 134 -31.55 -11.54 10.06
CA ILE A 134 -31.47 -12.42 11.23
C ILE A 134 -32.29 -11.86 12.39
N TYR A 135 -32.19 -10.56 12.67
CA TYR A 135 -32.96 -9.90 13.74
C TYR A 135 -34.48 -10.03 13.53
N ASN A 136 -34.96 -9.77 12.31
CA ASN A 136 -36.37 -9.87 11.98
C ASN A 136 -36.88 -11.32 12.12
N MET A 137 -36.09 -12.30 11.66
CA MET A 137 -36.42 -13.73 11.81
C MET A 137 -36.44 -14.14 13.29
N ALA A 138 -35.45 -13.71 14.09
CA ALA A 138 -35.34 -14.05 15.50
C ALA A 138 -36.50 -13.51 16.34
N ASN A 139 -37.03 -12.33 15.98
CA ASN A 139 -38.14 -11.70 16.69
C ASN A 139 -39.51 -12.00 16.07
N GLY A 140 -39.57 -12.81 15.01
CA GLY A 140 -40.81 -13.15 14.32
C GLY A 140 -41.49 -11.96 13.61
N ILE A 141 -40.73 -10.90 13.30
CA ILE A 141 -41.20 -9.66 12.66
C ILE A 141 -41.17 -9.83 11.13
N GLY A 142 -42.13 -9.22 10.42
CA GLY A 142 -42.13 -9.20 8.95
C GLY A 142 -42.83 -10.37 8.28
N LYS A 143 -43.66 -11.12 9.01
CA LYS A 143 -44.58 -12.08 8.41
C LYS A 143 -45.62 -11.31 7.57
N LYS A 144 -45.81 -11.74 6.34
CA LYS A 144 -46.89 -11.23 5.48
C LYS A 144 -48.17 -12.00 5.82
N GLU A 145 -49.28 -11.29 5.94
CA GLU A 145 -50.62 -11.86 6.08
C GLU A 145 -51.04 -12.65 4.82
#